data_AF-A0AAP9D707-F1
#
_entry.id   AF-A0AAP9D707-F1
#
_cell.length_a   1.000
_cell.length_b   1.000
_cell.length_c   1.000
_cell.angle_alpha   90.00
_cell.angle_beta   90.00
_cell.angle_gamma   90.00
#
_symmetry.space_group_name_H-M   'P 1'
#
loop_
_entity.id
_entity.type
_entity.pdbx_description
1 polymer ?
#
loop_
_entity_poly.entity_id
_entity_poly.type
_entity_poly.pdbx_seq_one_letter_code
_entity_poly.pdbx_strand_id
1 'polypeptide(L)'
;MGKSLPTPQPSFDGRFANGAQRHFDGQNLYGGMTNVGNPYVSSDDHLLATQLNNVFSMLGDFKKDGRLTLRSLTDIAKEQPSESKVPERTIMLAREILNRPRLGDSIVGKGGEITPDSLDKAAGLMIGNTNPNTQSADPYHAKTDAQVVQAFRGMFDDLRDTSEDRTFFFEKHRYVKKETIIEMSKDPDETDKNGQVVRDMATGFPKKKYSEQQVYMAKNLVERPGLLASLDSTKANGTNIFGSHNDDGWLKNYSIDRWLQNDKEEKGK
;
A
#
# COMPACT_ATOMS: atom_id res chain seq x y z
N MET A 1 5.72 -55.03 39.99
CA MET A 1 6.89 -54.14 40.12
C MET A 1 7.30 -53.69 38.72
N GLY A 2 6.83 -52.53 38.28
CA GLY A 2 7.17 -51.94 36.98
C GLY A 2 7.82 -50.57 37.21
N LYS A 3 9.10 -50.44 36.85
CA LYS A 3 9.86 -49.20 36.93
C LYS A 3 9.39 -48.24 35.83
N SER A 4 9.10 -47.01 36.21
CA SER A 4 8.80 -45.89 35.31
C SER A 4 10.04 -45.55 34.46
N LEU A 5 9.83 -45.37 33.15
CA LEU A 5 10.86 -44.89 32.22
C LEU A 5 11.11 -43.38 32.41
N PRO A 6 12.34 -42.89 32.20
CA PRO A 6 12.69 -41.50 32.46
C PRO A 6 12.19 -40.56 31.35
N THR A 7 11.69 -39.39 31.77
CA THR A 7 11.27 -38.28 30.92
C THR A 7 12.50 -37.64 30.25
N PRO A 8 12.52 -37.40 28.93
CA PRO A 8 13.60 -36.64 28.29
C PRO A 8 13.44 -35.14 28.60
N GLN A 9 14.49 -34.52 29.13
CA GLN A 9 14.63 -33.06 29.17
C GLN A 9 14.92 -32.52 27.77
N PRO A 10 14.37 -31.35 27.38
CA PRO A 10 14.75 -30.72 26.12
C PRO A 10 16.13 -30.04 26.26
N SER A 11 17.08 -30.57 25.50
CA SER A 11 18.38 -29.97 25.21
C SER A 11 18.21 -28.70 24.36
N PHE A 12 18.74 -27.58 24.84
CA PHE A 12 19.00 -26.41 24.02
C PHE A 12 20.22 -26.68 23.16
N ASP A 13 20.03 -26.81 21.84
CA ASP A 13 21.09 -26.52 20.87
C ASP A 13 20.46 -26.05 19.55
N GLY A 14 20.93 -24.89 19.11
CA GLY A 14 20.44 -24.19 17.94
C GLY A 14 20.88 -24.87 16.64
N ARG A 15 19.97 -24.87 15.66
CA ARG A 15 20.21 -24.66 14.23
C ARG A 15 18.88 -24.78 13.47
N PHE A 16 18.50 -23.68 12.83
CA PHE A 16 17.58 -23.54 11.70
C PHE A 16 16.22 -24.25 11.78
N ALA A 17 15.19 -23.49 12.14
CA ALA A 17 13.80 -23.83 11.85
C ALA A 17 13.08 -22.62 11.23
N ASN A 18 12.56 -22.85 10.02
CA ASN A 18 11.38 -22.21 9.43
C ASN A 18 11.39 -20.69 9.28
N GLY A 19 11.80 -20.24 8.09
CA GLY A 19 11.22 -19.07 7.45
C GLY A 19 9.79 -19.34 6.97
N ALA A 20 8.93 -19.84 7.86
CA ALA A 20 7.50 -19.64 7.70
C ALA A 20 7.31 -18.14 7.93
N GLN A 21 7.35 -17.37 6.83
CA GLN A 21 6.91 -15.98 6.83
C GLN A 21 5.59 -15.97 7.58
N ARG A 22 5.57 -15.26 8.71
CA ARG A 22 4.33 -14.94 9.41
C ARG A 22 3.45 -14.29 8.35
N HIS A 23 2.45 -15.03 7.88
CA HIS A 23 1.32 -14.48 7.18
C HIS A 23 0.81 -13.36 8.09
N PHE A 24 1.09 -12.12 7.70
CA PHE A 24 0.42 -10.99 8.28
C PHE A 24 -0.99 -11.02 7.69
N ASP A 25 -1.87 -11.78 8.35
CA ASP A 25 -3.30 -11.79 8.09
C ASP A 25 -3.90 -10.46 8.55
N GLY A 26 -3.56 -9.39 7.83
CA GLY A 26 -4.25 -8.11 7.90
C GLY A 26 -5.68 -8.18 7.37
N GLN A 27 -6.15 -9.37 6.95
CA GLN A 27 -7.54 -9.64 6.55
C GLN A 27 -8.54 -9.46 7.71
N ASN A 28 -8.08 -9.46 8.97
CA ASN A 28 -8.98 -9.44 10.13
C ASN A 28 -9.02 -8.14 10.93
N LEU A 29 -8.34 -7.06 10.52
CA LEU A 29 -8.51 -5.76 11.21
C LEU A 29 -9.75 -4.97 10.76
N TYR A 30 -10.31 -5.29 9.60
CA TYR A 30 -11.55 -4.71 9.10
C TYR A 30 -12.37 -5.85 8.50
N GLY A 31 -13.27 -6.42 9.30
CA GLY A 31 -14.05 -7.60 8.93
C GLY A 31 -14.70 -7.45 7.55
N GLY A 32 -14.44 -8.42 6.68
CA GLY A 32 -15.05 -8.51 5.36
C GLY A 32 -16.57 -8.60 5.49
N MET A 33 -17.26 -7.46 5.36
CA MET A 33 -18.70 -7.40 5.26
C MET A 33 -19.09 -7.47 3.78
N THR A 34 -19.16 -8.68 3.22
CA THR A 34 -19.96 -8.90 2.00
C THR A 34 -21.44 -8.88 2.40
N ASN A 35 -22.02 -7.69 2.58
CA ASN A 35 -23.47 -7.57 2.69
C ASN A 35 -24.06 -7.89 1.32
N VAL A 36 -24.72 -9.05 1.22
CA VAL A 36 -25.54 -9.43 0.06
C VAL A 36 -26.47 -8.25 -0.25
N GLY A 37 -26.27 -7.58 -1.38
CA GLY A 37 -27.11 -6.46 -1.82
C GLY A 37 -26.44 -5.08 -1.95
N ASN A 38 -25.14 -4.90 -1.62
CA ASN A 38 -24.47 -3.62 -1.91
C ASN A 38 -24.18 -3.49 -3.43
N PRO A 39 -24.81 -2.54 -4.17
CA PRO A 39 -24.66 -2.43 -5.62
C PRO A 39 -23.27 -1.94 -6.06
N TYR A 40 -22.45 -1.48 -5.13
CA TYR A 40 -21.14 -0.88 -5.41
C TYR A 40 -19.97 -1.88 -5.42
N VAL A 41 -20.19 -3.13 -5.00
CA VAL A 41 -19.12 -4.13 -4.83
C VAL A 41 -18.33 -4.35 -6.13
N SER A 42 -19.02 -4.37 -7.27
CA SER A 42 -18.38 -4.55 -8.58
C SER A 42 -17.97 -3.24 -9.26
N SER A 43 -18.30 -2.08 -8.68
CA SER A 43 -17.96 -0.78 -9.26
C SER A 43 -16.47 -0.49 -9.14
N ASP A 44 -15.93 0.26 -10.09
CA ASP A 44 -14.59 0.81 -9.99
C ASP A 44 -14.51 1.92 -8.94
N ASP A 45 -13.31 2.14 -8.40
CA ASP A 45 -13.02 3.13 -7.37
C ASP A 45 -13.37 4.55 -7.81
N HIS A 46 -13.07 4.92 -9.05
CA HIS A 46 -13.40 6.25 -9.57
C HIS A 46 -14.91 6.54 -9.51
N LEU A 47 -15.75 5.55 -9.79
CA LEU A 47 -17.21 5.72 -9.73
C LEU A 47 -17.69 5.96 -8.30
N LEU A 48 -17.04 5.32 -7.32
CA LEU A 48 -17.36 5.55 -5.91
C LEU A 48 -16.95 6.96 -5.48
N ALA A 49 -15.77 7.43 -5.90
CA ALA A 49 -15.32 8.79 -5.65
C ALA A 49 -16.25 9.82 -6.30
N THR A 50 -16.63 9.64 -7.57
CA THR A 50 -17.61 10.48 -8.28
C THR A 50 -18.95 10.49 -7.56
N GLN A 51 -19.46 9.33 -7.18
CA GLN A 51 -20.76 9.24 -6.52
C GLN A 51 -20.74 9.90 -5.13
N LEU A 52 -19.63 9.77 -4.39
CA LEU A 52 -19.47 10.45 -3.11
C LEU A 52 -19.41 11.97 -3.29
N ASN A 53 -18.75 12.44 -4.36
CA ASN A 53 -18.70 13.86 -4.68
C ASN A 53 -20.09 14.43 -5.03
N ASN A 54 -20.87 13.68 -5.82
CA ASN A 54 -22.24 14.07 -6.21
C ASN A 54 -23.17 14.28 -4.99
N VAL A 55 -22.94 13.54 -3.90
CA VAL A 55 -23.75 13.63 -2.69
C VAL A 55 -23.08 14.46 -1.58
N PHE A 56 -21.90 15.02 -1.83
CA PHE A 56 -21.06 15.66 -0.81
C PHE A 56 -21.78 16.79 -0.05
N SER A 57 -22.56 17.61 -0.76
CA SER A 57 -23.32 18.73 -0.17
C SER A 57 -24.38 18.28 0.84
N MET A 58 -24.86 17.04 0.73
CA MET A 58 -25.86 16.46 1.64
C MET A 58 -25.24 15.84 2.89
N LEU A 59 -23.91 15.71 2.96
CA LEU A 59 -23.20 15.08 4.08
C LEU A 59 -22.87 16.06 5.22
N GLY A 60 -23.46 17.26 5.21
CA GLY A 60 -23.18 18.33 6.18
C GLY A 60 -23.34 17.90 7.64
N ASP A 61 -24.39 17.14 7.95
CA ASP A 61 -24.69 16.64 9.29
C ASP A 61 -23.63 15.68 9.85
N PHE A 62 -22.80 15.08 8.99
CA PHE A 62 -21.74 14.14 9.37
C PHE A 62 -20.37 14.81 9.49
N LYS A 63 -20.30 16.12 9.26
CA LYS A 63 -19.06 16.88 9.42
C LYS A 63 -18.71 17.03 10.90
N LYS A 64 -17.43 16.84 11.23
CA LYS A 64 -16.88 17.11 12.56
C LYS A 64 -15.94 18.30 12.45
N ASP A 65 -16.17 19.33 13.26
CA ASP A 65 -15.47 20.61 13.17
C ASP A 65 -15.50 21.20 11.75
N GLY A 66 -16.63 21.05 11.07
CA GLY A 66 -16.82 21.53 9.69
C GLY A 66 -16.18 20.66 8.59
N ARG A 67 -15.53 19.54 8.94
CA ARG A 67 -14.77 18.69 8.01
C ARG A 67 -15.41 17.32 7.84
N LEU A 68 -15.40 16.80 6.61
CA LEU A 68 -15.73 15.40 6.34
C LEU A 68 -14.45 14.56 6.46
N THR A 69 -14.51 13.42 7.14
CA THR A 69 -13.35 12.54 7.35
C THR A 69 -13.73 11.08 7.09
N LEU A 70 -12.76 10.16 7.09
CA LEU A 70 -13.09 8.72 7.10
C LEU A 70 -13.94 8.32 8.31
N ARG A 71 -13.81 9.04 9.44
CA ARG A 71 -14.69 8.84 10.59
C ARG A 71 -16.12 9.27 10.29
N SER A 72 -16.32 10.36 9.54
CA SER A 72 -17.65 10.76 9.06
C SER A 72 -18.27 9.67 8.18
N LEU A 73 -17.49 9.06 7.27
CA LEU A 73 -17.96 7.92 6.48
C LEU A 73 -18.30 6.71 7.36
N THR A 74 -17.53 6.48 8.43
CA THR A 74 -17.81 5.42 9.41
C THR A 74 -19.13 5.65 10.13
N ASP A 75 -19.44 6.91 10.46
CA ASP A 75 -20.71 7.28 11.09
C ASP A 75 -21.86 7.08 10.10
N ILE A 76 -21.73 7.53 8.84
CA ILE A 76 -22.71 7.27 7.77
C ILE A 76 -22.93 5.76 7.56
N ALA A 77 -21.87 4.96 7.54
CA ALA A 77 -21.96 3.52 7.33
C ALA A 77 -22.74 2.78 8.43
N LYS A 78 -22.87 3.38 9.62
CA LYS A 78 -23.60 2.84 10.78
C LYS A 78 -25.06 3.27 10.83
N GLU A 79 -25.46 4.24 10.03
CA GLU A 79 -26.84 4.68 9.96
C GLU A 79 -27.79 3.53 9.58
N GLN A 80 -29.00 3.56 10.11
CA GLN A 80 -30.07 2.64 9.73
C GLN A 80 -30.84 3.23 8.54
N PRO A 81 -30.97 2.51 7.40
CA PRO A 81 -31.62 3.05 6.20
C PRO A 81 -33.03 3.61 6.44
N SER A 82 -33.80 3.04 7.36
CA SER A 82 -35.17 3.47 7.69
C SER A 82 -35.28 4.74 8.52
N GLU A 83 -34.19 5.16 9.18
CA GLU A 83 -34.16 6.29 10.12
C GLU A 83 -33.14 7.37 9.73
N SER A 84 -32.30 7.05 8.75
CA SER A 84 -31.19 7.88 8.28
C SER A 84 -31.66 9.13 7.55
N LYS A 85 -30.92 10.22 7.76
CA LYS A 85 -31.08 11.47 6.99
C LYS A 85 -30.49 11.40 5.58
N VAL A 86 -29.63 10.42 5.32
CA VAL A 86 -29.05 10.17 3.99
C VAL A 86 -29.67 8.94 3.33
N PRO A 87 -29.80 8.91 2.00
CA PRO A 87 -30.35 7.76 1.29
C PRO A 87 -29.60 6.47 1.59
N GLU A 88 -30.29 5.33 1.55
CA GLU A 88 -29.70 3.99 1.73
C GLU A 88 -28.48 3.76 0.82
N ARG A 89 -28.55 4.23 -0.42
CA ARG A 89 -27.42 4.14 -1.36
C ARG A 89 -26.17 4.88 -0.86
N THR A 90 -26.32 6.00 -0.17
CA THR A 90 -25.20 6.74 0.43
C THR A 90 -24.57 5.96 1.58
N ILE A 91 -25.38 5.26 2.38
CA ILE A 91 -24.90 4.36 3.45
C ILE A 91 -24.10 3.21 2.83
N MET A 92 -24.64 2.57 1.79
CA MET A 92 -23.97 1.48 1.06
C MET A 92 -22.68 1.93 0.38
N LEU A 93 -22.66 3.15 -0.18
CA LEU A 93 -21.47 3.76 -0.75
C LEU A 93 -20.38 3.97 0.31
N ALA A 94 -20.73 4.55 1.46
CA ALA A 94 -19.77 4.76 2.55
C ALA A 94 -19.18 3.44 3.05
N ARG A 95 -20.01 2.40 3.19
CA ARG A 95 -19.55 1.04 3.53
C ARG A 95 -18.55 0.50 2.51
N GLU A 96 -18.85 0.64 1.22
CA GLU A 96 -17.97 0.16 0.16
C GLU A 96 -16.63 0.91 0.14
N ILE A 97 -16.65 2.24 0.29
CA ILE A 97 -15.43 3.06 0.35
C ILE A 97 -14.56 2.65 1.54
N LEU A 98 -15.15 2.41 2.71
CA LEU A 98 -14.42 1.96 3.90
C LEU A 98 -13.86 0.54 3.75
N ASN A 99 -14.48 -0.29 2.92
CA ASN A 99 -13.99 -1.62 2.58
C ASN A 99 -12.82 -1.58 1.57
N ARG A 100 -12.48 -0.41 1.03
CA ARG A 100 -11.42 -0.22 0.02
C ARG A 100 -10.31 0.69 0.56
N PRO A 101 -9.32 0.15 1.29
CA PRO A 101 -8.29 0.96 1.92
C PRO A 101 -7.56 1.89 0.95
N ARG A 102 -7.24 1.40 -0.26
CA ARG A 102 -6.57 2.21 -1.29
C ARG A 102 -7.40 3.41 -1.75
N LEU A 103 -8.70 3.24 -1.96
CA LEU A 103 -9.61 4.34 -2.27
C LEU A 103 -9.76 5.29 -1.08
N GLY A 104 -10.03 4.75 0.11
CA GLY A 104 -10.14 5.52 1.34
C GLY A 104 -8.91 6.38 1.62
N ASP A 105 -7.73 5.88 1.30
CA ASP A 105 -6.46 6.59 1.45
C ASP A 105 -6.27 7.70 0.39
N SER A 106 -6.82 7.51 -0.81
CA SER A 106 -6.70 8.44 -1.94
C SER A 106 -7.66 9.63 -1.88
N ILE A 107 -8.83 9.44 -1.26
CA ILE A 107 -9.83 10.52 -1.07
C ILE A 107 -9.55 11.38 0.17
N VAL A 108 -8.55 11.04 0.96
CA VAL A 108 -8.15 11.80 2.16
C VAL A 108 -7.04 12.76 1.79
N GLY A 109 -7.33 14.06 1.86
CA GLY A 109 -6.38 15.14 1.72
C GLY A 109 -5.65 15.48 3.02
N LYS A 110 -4.95 16.63 2.99
CA LYS A 110 -4.17 17.15 4.11
C LYS A 110 -5.07 17.44 5.32
N GLY A 111 -4.61 17.04 6.51
CA GLY A 111 -5.36 17.17 7.76
C GLY A 111 -6.44 16.09 7.96
N GLY A 112 -6.43 15.02 7.16
CA GLY A 112 -7.40 13.92 7.26
C GLY A 112 -8.79 14.24 6.68
N GLU A 113 -8.91 15.34 5.93
CA GLU A 113 -10.18 15.81 5.37
C GLU A 113 -10.45 15.22 3.99
N ILE A 114 -11.71 14.87 3.74
CA ILE A 114 -12.25 14.53 2.42
C ILE A 114 -12.90 15.80 1.86
N THR A 115 -12.41 16.27 0.72
CA THR A 115 -12.89 17.45 0.01
C THR A 115 -13.41 17.11 -1.38
N PRO A 116 -14.25 17.95 -2.01
CA PRO A 116 -14.64 17.77 -3.41
C PRO A 116 -13.44 17.61 -4.35
N ASP A 117 -12.40 18.43 -4.17
CA ASP A 117 -11.18 18.36 -4.97
C ASP A 117 -10.43 17.02 -4.81
N SER A 118 -10.37 16.48 -3.59
CA SER A 118 -9.75 15.17 -3.35
C SER A 118 -10.56 14.03 -3.99
N LEU A 119 -11.89 14.15 -4.01
CA LEU A 119 -12.77 13.19 -4.65
C LEU A 119 -12.68 13.26 -6.16
N ASP A 120 -12.65 14.46 -6.74
CA ASP A 120 -12.45 14.66 -8.18
C ASP A 120 -11.09 14.14 -8.64
N LYS A 121 -10.04 14.37 -7.84
CA LYS A 121 -8.72 13.79 -8.12
C LYS A 121 -8.77 12.27 -8.08
N ALA A 122 -9.41 11.66 -7.08
CA ALA A 122 -9.56 10.21 -7.02
C ALA A 122 -10.41 9.67 -8.18
N ALA A 123 -11.48 10.36 -8.56
CA ALA A 123 -12.30 10.04 -9.71
C ALA A 123 -11.52 10.09 -11.04
N GLY A 124 -10.56 11.00 -11.18
CA GLY A 124 -9.73 11.08 -12.38
C GLY A 124 -8.61 10.03 -12.44
N LEU A 125 -8.22 9.43 -11.32
CA LEU A 125 -6.98 8.67 -11.20
C LEU A 125 -7.15 7.20 -10.78
N MET A 126 -8.27 6.84 -10.14
CA MET A 126 -8.48 5.51 -9.55
C MET A 126 -9.28 4.58 -10.46
N ILE A 127 -8.60 4.06 -11.48
CA ILE A 127 -9.19 3.09 -12.41
C ILE A 127 -9.16 1.68 -11.79
N GLY A 128 -10.22 0.91 -12.02
CA GLY A 128 -10.36 -0.47 -11.54
C GLY A 128 -10.96 -0.58 -10.14
N ASN A 129 -11.09 -1.81 -9.68
CA ASN A 129 -11.76 -2.17 -8.43
C ASN A 129 -10.74 -2.65 -7.38
N THR A 130 -10.56 -1.87 -6.31
CA THR A 130 -9.62 -2.21 -5.23
C THR A 130 -10.27 -2.92 -4.04
N ASN A 131 -11.50 -3.43 -4.20
CA ASN A 131 -12.17 -4.25 -3.19
C ASN A 131 -11.31 -5.47 -2.84
N PRO A 132 -10.93 -5.67 -1.56
CA PRO A 132 -10.07 -6.79 -1.13
C PRO A 132 -10.61 -8.19 -1.46
N ASN A 133 -11.90 -8.31 -1.75
CA ASN A 133 -12.54 -9.58 -2.12
C ASN A 133 -12.53 -9.86 -3.63
N THR A 134 -12.08 -8.89 -4.44
CA THR A 134 -11.85 -9.10 -5.87
C THR A 134 -10.63 -9.99 -6.06
N GLN A 135 -10.76 -11.04 -6.88
CA GLN A 135 -9.63 -11.92 -7.17
C GLN A 135 -8.54 -11.14 -7.93
N SER A 136 -7.37 -11.05 -7.31
CA SER A 136 -6.18 -10.40 -7.88
C SER A 136 -4.95 -11.24 -7.60
N ALA A 137 -4.07 -11.38 -8.59
CA ALA A 137 -2.74 -11.94 -8.41
C ALA A 137 -1.78 -10.95 -7.72
N ASP A 138 -2.06 -9.65 -7.81
CA ASP A 138 -1.29 -8.61 -7.16
C ASP A 138 -1.65 -8.53 -5.65
N PRO A 139 -0.73 -8.88 -4.73
CA PRO A 139 -0.98 -8.85 -3.29
C PRO A 139 -1.13 -7.42 -2.74
N TYR A 140 -0.77 -6.41 -3.52
CA TYR A 140 -0.84 -5.00 -3.15
C TYR A 140 -2.07 -4.29 -3.70
N HIS A 141 -2.91 -4.94 -4.51
CA HIS A 141 -3.95 -4.26 -5.28
C HIS A 141 -4.91 -3.41 -4.41
N ALA A 142 -5.31 -3.93 -3.25
CA ALA A 142 -6.18 -3.27 -2.27
C ALA A 142 -5.43 -2.47 -1.19
N LYS A 143 -4.10 -2.58 -1.14
CA LYS A 143 -3.25 -1.96 -0.11
C LYS A 143 -3.12 -0.45 -0.35
N THR A 144 -3.01 0.31 0.74
CA THR A 144 -2.73 1.75 0.67
C THR A 144 -1.33 2.02 0.13
N ASP A 145 -1.07 3.26 -0.28
CA ASP A 145 0.27 3.65 -0.73
C ASP A 145 1.31 3.45 0.38
N ALA A 146 0.97 3.81 1.62
CA ALA A 146 1.83 3.58 2.77
C ALA A 146 2.17 2.10 2.98
N GLN A 147 1.24 1.18 2.75
CA GLN A 147 1.51 -0.26 2.87
C GLN A 147 2.43 -0.75 1.75
N VAL A 148 2.30 -0.24 0.53
CA VAL A 148 3.23 -0.55 -0.57
C VAL A 148 4.63 -0.02 -0.26
N VAL A 149 4.72 1.22 0.22
CA VAL A 149 6.00 1.85 0.59
C VAL A 149 6.65 1.13 1.78
N GLN A 150 5.87 0.64 2.74
CA GLN A 150 6.38 -0.22 3.81
C GLN A 150 6.93 -1.55 3.27
N ALA A 151 6.25 -2.18 2.32
CA ALA A 151 6.75 -3.40 1.68
C ALA A 151 8.07 -3.14 0.95
N PHE A 152 8.15 -2.04 0.19
CA PHE A 152 9.40 -1.59 -0.44
C PHE A 152 10.51 -1.37 0.59
N ARG A 153 10.19 -0.68 1.70
CA ARG A 153 11.14 -0.41 2.77
C ARG A 153 11.69 -1.68 3.42
N GLY A 154 10.86 -2.73 3.53
CA GLY A 154 11.25 -4.05 4.02
C GLY A 154 12.21 -4.78 3.07
N MET A 155 12.11 -4.56 1.77
CA MET A 155 12.99 -5.12 0.74
C MET A 155 14.22 -4.24 0.44
N PHE A 156 14.31 -3.06 1.05
CA PHE A 156 15.31 -2.06 0.69
C PHE A 156 16.74 -2.60 0.74
N ASP A 157 17.03 -3.43 1.74
CA ASP A 157 18.36 -4.01 1.92
C ASP A 157 18.73 -5.01 0.82
N ASP A 158 17.76 -5.73 0.27
CA ASP A 158 17.98 -6.70 -0.81
C ASP A 158 18.14 -6.00 -2.17
N LEU A 159 17.58 -4.80 -2.30
CA LEU A 159 17.54 -4.03 -3.56
C LEU A 159 18.62 -2.95 -3.66
N ARG A 160 19.32 -2.65 -2.56
CA ARG A 160 20.27 -1.53 -2.50
C ARG A 160 21.49 -1.76 -3.37
N ASP A 161 22.03 -0.66 -3.89
CA ASP A 161 23.37 -0.65 -4.46
C ASP A 161 24.39 -0.56 -3.31
N THR A 162 25.00 -1.71 -2.96
CA THR A 162 25.97 -1.78 -1.86
C THR A 162 27.23 -0.96 -2.11
N SER A 163 27.51 -0.59 -3.37
CA SER A 163 28.67 0.25 -3.69
C SER A 163 28.47 1.71 -3.28
N GLU A 164 27.21 2.13 -3.09
CA GLU A 164 26.84 3.48 -2.63
C GLU A 164 26.56 3.56 -1.13
N ASP A 165 26.69 2.46 -0.39
CA ASP A 165 26.45 2.44 1.05
C ASP A 165 27.42 3.40 1.77
N ARG A 166 26.87 4.35 2.54
CA ARG A 166 27.65 5.26 3.38
C ARG A 166 27.25 5.08 4.85
N THR A 167 28.21 5.27 5.74
CA THR A 167 27.97 5.32 7.18
C THR A 167 28.37 6.69 7.70
N PHE A 168 27.44 7.40 8.34
CA PHE A 168 27.68 8.72 8.93
C PHE A 168 27.12 8.75 10.34
N PHE A 169 27.96 9.06 11.34
CA PHE A 169 27.57 9.05 12.77
C PHE A 169 26.67 7.87 13.18
N PHE A 170 27.06 6.65 12.80
CA PHE A 170 26.35 5.37 13.05
C PHE A 170 25.05 5.14 12.24
N GLU A 171 24.61 6.10 11.44
CA GLU A 171 23.48 5.94 10.52
C GLU A 171 23.92 5.31 9.20
N LYS A 172 23.15 4.31 8.75
CA LYS A 172 23.35 3.64 7.46
C LYS A 172 22.59 4.39 6.38
N HIS A 173 23.31 5.02 5.47
CA HIS A 173 22.77 5.66 4.29
C HIS A 173 22.86 4.68 3.14
N ARG A 174 21.70 4.22 2.69
CA ARG A 174 21.56 3.18 1.67
C ARG A 174 20.70 3.70 0.54
N TYR A 175 21.02 3.24 -0.67
CA TYR A 175 20.49 3.82 -1.89
C TYR A 175 19.98 2.74 -2.84
N VAL A 176 18.82 2.96 -3.43
CA VAL A 176 18.23 2.13 -4.50
C VAL A 176 18.01 3.04 -5.71
N LYS A 177 18.48 2.64 -6.89
CA LYS A 177 18.23 3.40 -8.12
C LYS A 177 16.74 3.34 -8.48
N LYS A 178 16.13 4.47 -8.83
CA LYS A 178 14.76 4.50 -9.38
C LYS A 178 14.64 3.59 -10.60
N GLU A 179 15.67 3.56 -11.45
CA GLU A 179 15.70 2.70 -12.64
C GLU A 179 15.58 1.21 -12.28
N THR A 180 16.13 0.76 -11.14
CA THR A 180 15.95 -0.63 -10.68
C THR A 180 14.49 -0.95 -10.39
N ILE A 181 13.72 0.00 -9.85
CA ILE A 181 12.28 -0.16 -9.61
C ILE A 181 11.50 -0.16 -10.94
N ILE A 182 11.85 0.74 -11.86
CA ILE A 182 11.24 0.82 -13.20
C ILE A 182 11.54 -0.42 -14.04
N GLU A 183 12.75 -0.96 -13.96
CA GLU A 183 13.13 -2.21 -14.61
C GLU A 183 12.32 -3.37 -14.02
N MET A 184 12.30 -3.49 -12.69
CA MET A 184 11.60 -4.56 -11.98
C MET A 184 10.10 -4.59 -12.27
N SER A 185 9.46 -3.42 -12.44
CA SER A 185 8.03 -3.37 -12.77
C SER A 185 7.70 -3.95 -14.15
N LYS A 186 8.68 -4.02 -15.06
CA LYS A 186 8.54 -4.60 -16.40
C LYS A 186 8.64 -6.14 -16.41
N ASP A 187 8.93 -6.76 -15.28
CA ASP A 187 9.08 -8.21 -15.13
C ASP A 187 10.05 -8.85 -16.16
N PRO A 188 11.31 -8.35 -16.24
CA PRO A 188 12.27 -8.85 -17.22
C PRO A 188 12.71 -10.28 -16.90
N ASP A 189 13.03 -11.01 -17.96
CA ASP A 189 13.71 -12.29 -17.86
C ASP A 189 15.19 -12.06 -17.52
N GLU A 190 15.79 -13.01 -16.80
CA GLU A 190 17.22 -13.03 -16.51
C GLU A 190 18.00 -13.29 -17.80
N THR A 191 19.04 -12.49 -18.03
CA THR A 191 19.94 -12.65 -19.18
C THR A 191 21.34 -13.05 -18.73
N ASP A 192 22.00 -13.87 -19.55
CA ASP A 192 23.39 -14.23 -19.33
C ASP A 192 24.35 -13.09 -19.75
N LYS A 193 25.66 -13.32 -19.58
CA LYS A 193 26.71 -12.36 -19.98
C LYS A 193 26.73 -12.02 -21.47
N ASN A 194 26.07 -12.80 -22.32
CA ASN A 194 25.94 -12.57 -23.76
C ASN A 194 24.58 -11.93 -24.12
N GLY A 195 23.74 -11.60 -23.12
CA GLY A 195 22.40 -11.07 -23.32
C GLY A 195 21.34 -12.11 -23.69
N GLN A 196 21.64 -13.40 -23.60
CA GLN A 196 20.67 -14.46 -23.91
C GLN A 196 19.81 -14.78 -22.70
N VAL A 197 18.51 -15.00 -22.93
CA VAL A 197 17.55 -15.35 -21.88
C VAL A 197 17.93 -16.68 -21.24
N VAL A 198 18.13 -16.65 -19.93
CA VAL A 198 18.35 -17.84 -19.11
C VAL A 198 17.04 -18.59 -18.99
N ARG A 199 17.07 -19.91 -19.19
CA ARG A 199 15.90 -20.78 -19.01
C ARG A 199 15.97 -21.49 -17.67
N ASP A 200 14.82 -21.59 -17.01
CA ASP A 200 14.66 -22.40 -15.82
C ASP A 200 14.79 -23.88 -16.18
N MET A 201 15.68 -24.60 -15.49
CA MET A 201 15.99 -26.01 -15.82
C MET A 201 14.83 -26.97 -15.54
N ALA A 202 13.93 -26.62 -14.61
CA ALA A 202 12.81 -27.49 -14.24
C ALA A 202 11.63 -27.34 -15.20
N THR A 203 11.40 -26.14 -15.73
CA THR A 203 10.21 -25.82 -16.53
C THR A 203 10.51 -25.55 -18.02
N GLY A 204 11.75 -25.18 -18.35
CA GLY A 204 12.16 -24.75 -19.68
C GLY A 204 11.69 -23.34 -20.07
N PHE A 205 10.92 -22.65 -19.22
CA PHE A 205 10.48 -21.26 -19.46
C PHE A 205 11.62 -20.26 -19.19
N PRO A 206 11.53 -19.02 -19.73
CA PRO A 206 12.39 -17.92 -19.32
C PRO A 206 12.40 -17.78 -17.80
N LYS A 207 13.60 -17.75 -17.22
CA LYS A 207 13.78 -17.52 -15.79
C LYS A 207 13.60 -16.03 -15.52
N LYS A 208 12.73 -15.67 -14.57
CA LYS A 208 12.52 -14.27 -14.18
C LYS A 208 13.70 -13.71 -13.40
N LYS A 209 14.05 -12.45 -13.68
CA LYS A 209 15.14 -11.73 -12.98
C LYS A 209 14.79 -11.40 -11.53
N TYR A 210 13.50 -11.17 -11.26
CA TYR A 210 12.99 -10.79 -9.95
C TYR A 210 11.90 -11.76 -9.49
N SER A 211 11.69 -11.82 -8.18
CA SER A 211 10.54 -12.56 -7.63
C SER A 211 9.22 -11.86 -7.99
N GLU A 212 8.14 -12.63 -8.07
CA GLU A 212 6.79 -12.09 -8.33
C GLU A 212 6.39 -11.01 -7.31
N GLN A 213 6.74 -11.19 -6.04
CA GLN A 213 6.46 -10.22 -4.98
C GLN A 213 7.19 -8.88 -5.22
N GLN A 214 8.44 -8.93 -5.68
CA GLN A 214 9.23 -7.75 -6.04
C GLN A 214 8.62 -7.04 -7.26
N VAL A 215 8.23 -7.81 -8.29
CA VAL A 215 7.58 -7.27 -9.50
C VAL A 215 6.29 -6.54 -9.15
N TYR A 216 5.39 -7.13 -8.35
CA TYR A 216 4.12 -6.48 -7.99
C TYR A 216 4.31 -5.25 -7.10
N MET A 217 5.27 -5.28 -6.19
CA MET A 217 5.64 -4.12 -5.37
C MET A 217 6.13 -2.97 -6.26
N ALA A 218 7.04 -3.26 -7.20
CA ALA A 218 7.56 -2.28 -8.14
C ALA A 218 6.49 -1.74 -9.11
N LYS A 219 5.62 -2.60 -9.65
CA LYS A 219 4.46 -2.18 -10.45
C LYS A 219 3.60 -1.18 -9.69
N ASN A 220 3.26 -1.48 -8.45
CA ASN A 220 2.46 -0.56 -7.63
C ASN A 220 3.19 0.76 -7.33
N LEU A 221 4.50 0.76 -7.12
CA LEU A 221 5.25 2.01 -6.97
C LEU A 221 5.22 2.87 -8.25
N VAL A 222 5.39 2.24 -9.41
CA VAL A 222 5.50 2.91 -10.72
C VAL A 222 4.15 3.35 -11.26
N GLU A 223 3.14 2.49 -11.21
CA GLU A 223 1.85 2.68 -11.88
C GLU A 223 0.87 3.52 -11.05
N ARG A 224 1.07 3.59 -9.72
CA ARG A 224 0.23 4.44 -8.88
C ARG A 224 0.55 5.91 -9.12
N PRO A 225 -0.46 6.74 -9.45
CA PRO A 225 -0.26 8.13 -9.84
C PRO A 225 0.60 8.92 -8.84
N GLY A 226 1.83 9.25 -9.26
CA GLY A 226 2.76 10.07 -8.49
C GLY A 226 3.43 9.37 -7.30
N LEU A 227 3.21 8.08 -7.06
CA LEU A 227 3.75 7.40 -5.87
C LEU A 227 5.29 7.34 -5.92
N LEU A 228 5.88 6.75 -6.95
CA LEU A 228 7.35 6.71 -7.10
C LEU A 228 7.98 8.11 -7.10
N ALA A 229 7.35 9.08 -7.78
CA ALA A 229 7.82 10.46 -7.79
C ALA A 229 7.80 11.09 -6.38
N SER A 230 6.79 10.78 -5.58
CA SER A 230 6.67 11.29 -4.21
C SER A 230 7.74 10.74 -3.26
N LEU A 231 8.29 9.56 -3.55
CA LEU A 231 9.38 8.95 -2.76
C LEU A 231 10.73 9.67 -2.89
N ASP A 232 10.83 10.57 -3.86
CA ASP A 232 11.98 11.47 -4.01
C ASP A 232 11.56 12.94 -3.94
N SER A 233 10.27 13.25 -3.72
CA SER A 233 9.84 14.65 -3.64
C SER A 233 10.20 15.29 -2.30
N THR A 234 9.80 16.55 -2.13
CA THR A 234 9.86 17.24 -0.83
C THR A 234 9.12 16.49 0.29
N LYS A 235 8.12 15.66 -0.04
CA LYS A 235 7.46 14.79 0.95
C LYS A 235 8.43 13.78 1.56
N ALA A 236 9.36 13.23 0.79
CA ALA A 236 10.35 12.27 1.28
C ALA A 236 11.64 12.95 1.76
N ASN A 237 12.10 13.96 1.03
CA ASN A 237 13.41 14.59 1.24
C ASN A 237 13.37 15.84 2.13
N GLY A 238 12.18 16.39 2.41
CA GLY A 238 12.01 17.69 3.07
C GLY A 238 12.30 18.87 2.14
N THR A 239 12.04 20.08 2.63
CA THR A 239 12.43 21.33 1.97
C THR A 239 13.79 21.77 2.47
N ASN A 240 14.83 21.54 1.68
CA ASN A 240 16.17 22.01 2.02
C ASN A 240 16.32 23.50 1.65
N ILE A 241 16.59 24.35 2.64
CA ILE A 241 16.65 25.82 2.50
C ILE A 241 17.79 26.26 1.57
N PHE A 242 18.79 25.38 1.35
CA PHE A 242 19.95 25.63 0.50
C PHE A 242 19.88 24.92 -0.86
N GLY A 243 18.72 24.38 -1.25
CA GLY A 243 18.49 23.77 -2.54
C GLY A 243 19.23 22.44 -2.73
N SER A 244 18.68 21.33 -2.23
CA SER A 244 19.07 20.02 -2.74
C SER A 244 18.22 19.68 -3.96
N HIS A 245 18.89 19.22 -5.02
CA HIS A 245 18.24 18.55 -6.14
C HIS A 245 17.66 17.23 -5.61
N ASN A 246 16.40 17.27 -5.18
CA ASN A 246 15.64 16.12 -4.70
C ASN A 246 15.24 15.18 -5.86
N ASP A 247 16.00 15.14 -6.95
CA ASP A 247 15.79 14.23 -8.06
C ASP A 247 17.16 13.79 -8.59
N ASP A 248 17.89 13.05 -7.76
CA ASP A 248 19.20 12.50 -8.10
C ASP A 248 19.10 11.06 -8.66
N GLY A 249 17.88 10.57 -8.86
CA GLY A 249 17.61 9.21 -9.34
C GLY A 249 17.71 8.13 -8.27
N TRP A 250 17.90 8.50 -7.00
CA TRP A 250 18.10 7.57 -5.89
C TRP A 250 17.00 7.66 -4.84
N LEU A 251 16.44 6.49 -4.52
CA LEU A 251 15.59 6.31 -3.34
C LEU A 251 16.48 6.01 -2.15
N LYS A 252 16.27 6.72 -1.04
CA LYS A 252 17.15 6.71 0.13
C LYS A 252 16.37 6.19 1.33
N ASN A 253 16.93 5.24 2.08
CA ASN A 253 16.20 4.57 3.17
C ASN A 253 15.59 5.56 4.17
N TYR A 254 16.35 6.58 4.57
CA TYR A 254 15.88 7.61 5.49
C TYR A 254 14.79 8.54 4.90
N SER A 255 14.81 8.77 3.58
CA SER A 255 13.76 9.53 2.89
C SER A 255 12.47 8.74 2.78
N ILE A 256 12.55 7.42 2.62
CA ILE A 256 11.39 6.52 2.67
C ILE A 256 10.78 6.49 4.07
N ASP A 257 11.62 6.40 5.11
CA ASP A 257 11.17 6.43 6.50
C ASP A 257 10.47 7.77 6.81
N ARG A 258 11.02 8.90 6.33
CA ARG A 258 10.39 10.22 6.44
C ARG A 258 9.09 10.32 5.64
N TRP A 259 9.04 9.79 4.41
CA TRP A 259 7.82 9.80 3.61
C TRP A 259 6.67 9.10 4.35
N LEU A 260 6.94 7.95 4.99
CA LEU A 260 5.96 7.20 5.77
C LEU A 260 5.45 7.99 6.97
N GLN A 261 6.34 8.72 7.65
CA GLN A 261 5.97 9.61 8.74
C GLN A 261 5.09 10.76 8.23
N ASN A 262 5.51 11.44 7.17
CA ASN A 262 4.78 12.58 6.61
C ASN A 262 3.41 12.16 6.07
N ASP A 263 3.29 10.99 5.43
CA ASP A 263 2.00 10.47 4.96
C ASP A 263 1.02 10.24 6.12
N LYS A 264 1.52 9.74 7.24
CA LYS A 264 0.73 9.54 8.46
C LYS A 264 0.24 10.88 9.02
N GLU A 265 1.13 11.86 9.14
CA GLU A 265 0.82 13.20 9.64
C GLU A 265 -0.17 13.94 8.72
N GLU A 266 0.06 13.92 7.40
CA GLU A 266 -0.82 14.53 6.40
C GLU A 266 -2.25 13.98 6.47
N LYS A 267 -2.39 12.67 6.71
CA LYS A 267 -3.70 12.01 6.79
C LYS A 267 -4.32 12.00 8.18
N GLY A 268 -3.68 12.64 9.17
CA GLY A 268 -4.19 12.72 10.55
C GLY A 268 -4.27 11.36 11.26
N LYS A 269 -3.32 10.46 11.01
CA LYS A 269 -3.26 9.09 11.56
C LYS A 269 -2.24 8.95 12.68
#